data_AF-A0A497REN5-F1
#
_entry.id   AF-A0A497REN5-F1
#
_cell.length_a   1.000
_cell.length_b   1.000
_cell.length_c   1.000
_cell.angle_alpha   90.00
_cell.angle_beta   90.00
_cell.angle_gamma   90.00
#
_symmetry.space_group_name_H-M   'P 1'
#
loop_
_entity.id
_entity.type
_entity.pdbx_description
1 polymer ?
#
loop_
_entity_poly.entity_id
_entity_poly.type
_entity_poly.pdbx_seq_one_letter_code
_entity_poly.pdbx_strand_id
1 'polypeptide(L)'
;MRGVGYLTGLILMIIIAVIFSTLITNPSIISKLKGAPKVMLEVHAVHYKNTNESKLTIIHKGGEPLDLKDVAIFLYSKDLKKKLEVKFGSGFRSLVGYYYKLNRSETNPNSHNPEDIVFSEFVFSRVENQISYRWGAGGPNGLKNYFGVEWIGEIVVDEGDYTFYLTSDDGSWLWIDDNLIIDNGGLHSERTVSKSVHLSSGVHRIRVKMFEWTGASTCILQWSGKDMPIQVVSKVKKVQKDVLTVLDSVTFDVQGNLSDVVKVKVIHIPSEKVIVMRDVLVEKKEREFLSGLKAYYYTDESWTNLKTVRVEGKIWYADSTSGFSSEIPNWPEPIINKTDSFSVKWEGYLYVPSDGDYTFYLTSDDGSWLYIDGNLIIDNGGLHSPLEMSATIHLDRGFHRMELKFFEHYGGAVIRLEWERFTQQQPQKEFLNADWRAYYYEDEGWKNLVNVTNHNRIRFADAWSGWSSDIQNWPEPIIGETDTFSVNFSADIYMDEGDYTFYLTSDDGSWLYIDGQIVIDNGGLHSPREVGGSVHLSEGNHKFEVKMFEHYGGAVIYLKYAKGQFGRSPVTSLYHAR
;
A
#
# COMPACT_ATOMS: atom_id res chain seq x y z
N MET A 1 9.83 11.44 -37.14
CA MET A 1 8.56 10.68 -37.10
C MET A 1 8.56 10.00 -35.73
N ARG A 2 8.06 10.65 -34.66
CA ARG A 2 6.66 10.64 -34.19
C ARG A 2 6.05 9.24 -34.16
N GLY A 3 5.86 8.75 -32.93
CA GLY A 3 4.94 7.68 -32.56
C GLY A 3 4.43 7.93 -31.14
N VAL A 4 3.81 9.10 -30.92
CA VAL A 4 3.01 9.38 -29.72
C VAL A 4 1.67 8.70 -29.95
N GLY A 5 1.39 7.62 -29.23
CA GLY A 5 0.06 7.02 -29.18
C GLY A 5 -0.86 7.87 -28.33
N TYR A 6 -1.72 8.66 -28.97
CA TYR A 6 -2.91 9.23 -28.33
C TYR A 6 -3.94 8.11 -28.20
N LEU A 7 -4.34 7.75 -26.98
CA LEU A 7 -5.59 7.03 -26.76
C LEU A 7 -6.68 8.09 -26.51
N THR A 8 -7.41 8.41 -27.57
CA THR A 8 -8.64 9.21 -27.51
C THR A 8 -9.83 8.31 -27.18
N GLY A 9 -10.59 8.66 -26.14
CA GLY A 9 -12.04 8.42 -26.08
C GLY A 9 -12.56 7.42 -25.04
N LEU A 10 -12.99 7.93 -23.89
CA LEU A 10 -14.36 7.69 -23.43
C LEU A 10 -14.83 8.91 -22.61
N ILE A 11 -15.72 9.71 -23.18
CA ILE A 11 -16.41 10.80 -22.48
C ILE A 11 -17.51 10.14 -21.64
N LEU A 12 -17.30 10.01 -20.33
CA LEU A 12 -18.37 9.66 -19.41
C LEU A 12 -18.97 10.95 -18.84
N MET A 13 -20.09 11.36 -19.42
CA MET A 13 -20.91 12.46 -18.95
C MET A 13 -21.62 12.02 -17.65
N ILE A 14 -21.11 12.37 -16.47
CA ILE A 14 -21.81 12.09 -15.22
C ILE A 14 -22.72 13.28 -14.87
N ILE A 15 -24.03 13.06 -15.02
CA ILE A 15 -25.08 13.88 -14.45
C ILE A 15 -25.08 13.67 -12.93
N ILE A 16 -24.81 14.71 -12.14
CA ILE A 16 -24.93 14.65 -10.69
C ILE A 16 -26.41 14.80 -10.31
N ALA A 17 -27.06 13.68 -10.00
CA ALA A 17 -28.27 13.65 -9.18
C ALA A 17 -27.85 13.59 -7.70
N VAL A 18 -28.22 14.62 -6.91
CA VAL A 18 -27.99 14.65 -5.46
C VAL A 18 -29.22 14.09 -4.76
N ILE A 19 -29.10 12.90 -4.17
CA ILE A 19 -30.03 12.43 -3.13
C ILE A 19 -29.69 13.21 -1.85
N PHE A 20 -30.63 14.04 -1.40
CA PHE A 20 -30.62 14.65 -0.08
C PHE A 20 -31.09 13.63 0.95
N SER A 21 -30.22 13.20 1.85
CA SER A 21 -30.68 12.78 3.19
C SER A 21 -29.59 12.99 4.22
N THR A 22 -29.92 13.86 5.17
CA THR A 22 -29.41 13.94 6.56
C THR A 22 -27.92 14.21 6.76
N LEU A 23 -27.58 15.49 7.01
CA LEU A 23 -26.74 15.99 8.14
C LEU A 23 -26.23 17.43 7.88
N ILE A 24 -27.16 18.37 7.66
CA ILE A 24 -26.91 19.80 7.89
C ILE A 24 -28.08 20.32 8.73
N THR A 25 -27.92 20.36 10.05
CA THR A 25 -28.97 20.83 10.98
C THR A 25 -28.84 22.32 11.33
N ASN A 26 -28.00 23.08 10.62
CA ASN A 26 -27.85 24.52 10.84
C ASN A 26 -28.61 25.33 9.78
N PRO A 27 -29.78 25.94 10.11
CA PRO A 27 -30.63 26.64 9.14
C PRO A 27 -29.98 27.88 8.51
N SER A 28 -29.00 28.49 9.19
CA SER A 28 -28.30 29.69 8.71
C SER A 28 -27.41 29.42 7.49
N ILE A 29 -26.88 28.20 7.37
CA ILE A 29 -26.01 27.77 6.26
C ILE A 29 -26.84 27.42 5.02
N ILE A 30 -28.01 26.78 5.21
CA ILE A 30 -28.92 26.36 4.12
C ILE A 30 -29.46 27.57 3.34
N SER A 31 -29.72 28.69 4.04
CA SER A 31 -30.23 29.91 3.39
C SER A 31 -29.21 30.59 2.47
N LYS A 32 -27.89 30.46 2.75
CA LYS A 32 -26.80 31.09 1.97
C LYS A 32 -26.40 30.29 0.72
N LEU A 33 -26.82 29.04 0.60
CA LEU A 33 -26.47 28.14 -0.51
C LEU A 33 -27.46 28.16 -1.68
N LYS A 34 -28.66 28.73 -1.48
CA LYS A 34 -29.65 28.95 -2.57
C LYS A 34 -29.22 30.14 -3.42
N GLY A 35 -28.32 29.94 -4.39
CA GLY A 35 -28.00 30.96 -5.40
C GLY A 35 -26.57 31.00 -5.93
N ALA A 36 -25.65 30.17 -5.43
CA ALA A 36 -24.26 30.19 -5.89
C ALA A 36 -24.10 29.63 -7.33
N PRO A 37 -23.27 30.25 -8.20
CA PRO A 37 -23.00 29.75 -9.54
C PRO A 37 -22.27 28.40 -9.49
N LYS A 38 -22.66 27.48 -10.38
CA LYS A 38 -22.04 26.14 -10.50
C LYS A 38 -20.87 26.22 -11.48
N VAL A 39 -19.67 25.83 -11.04
CA VAL A 39 -18.48 25.71 -11.90
C VAL A 39 -18.09 24.24 -12.03
N MET A 40 -17.81 23.81 -13.25
CA MET A 40 -17.28 22.46 -13.55
C MET A 40 -15.75 22.51 -13.49
N LEU A 41 -15.14 21.67 -12.66
CA LEU A 41 -13.69 21.51 -12.56
C LEU A 41 -13.31 20.10 -13.00
N GLU A 42 -12.26 19.99 -13.82
CA GLU A 42 -11.67 18.71 -14.22
C GLU A 42 -10.49 18.42 -13.27
N VAL A 43 -10.46 17.24 -12.67
CA VAL A 43 -9.38 16.82 -11.76
C VAL A 43 -8.60 15.71 -12.46
N HIS A 44 -7.32 15.95 -12.71
CA HIS A 44 -6.39 14.99 -13.28
C HIS A 44 -5.47 14.50 -12.16
N ALA A 45 -5.57 13.22 -11.83
CA ALA A 45 -4.60 12.55 -10.97
C ALA A 45 -3.58 11.83 -11.86
N VAL A 46 -2.29 12.13 -11.67
CA VAL A 46 -1.19 11.42 -12.33
C VAL A 46 -0.37 10.73 -11.27
N HIS A 47 -0.29 9.40 -11.38
CA HIS A 47 0.51 8.54 -10.52
C HIS A 47 1.84 8.22 -11.21
N TYR A 48 2.96 8.58 -10.59
CA TYR A 48 4.28 8.30 -11.13
C TYR A 48 4.78 6.97 -10.56
N LYS A 49 4.71 5.90 -11.37
CA LYS A 49 5.02 4.50 -10.99
C LYS A 49 6.40 4.29 -10.34
N ASN A 50 7.33 5.23 -10.49
CA ASN A 50 8.72 5.07 -10.06
C ASN A 50 9.10 5.95 -8.85
N THR A 51 8.20 6.81 -8.35
CA THR A 51 8.54 7.78 -7.28
C THR A 51 7.61 7.75 -6.08
N ASN A 52 6.60 6.88 -6.03
CA ASN A 52 5.54 6.89 -5.00
C ASN A 52 4.83 8.26 -4.84
N GLU A 53 4.99 9.16 -5.81
CA GLU A 53 4.33 10.46 -5.83
C GLU A 53 3.04 10.41 -6.65
N SER A 54 1.99 11.04 -6.13
CA SER A 54 0.77 11.30 -6.88
C SER A 54 0.55 12.80 -6.97
N LYS A 55 0.43 13.31 -8.20
CA LYS A 55 0.17 14.73 -8.45
C LYS A 55 -1.30 14.92 -8.78
N LEU A 56 -1.99 15.72 -7.97
CA LEU A 56 -3.35 16.17 -8.25
C LEU A 56 -3.30 17.50 -9.00
N THR A 57 -3.80 17.55 -10.23
CA THR A 57 -3.90 18.77 -11.04
C THR A 57 -5.37 19.10 -11.25
N ILE A 58 -5.80 20.27 -10.79
CA ILE A 58 -7.17 20.75 -11.01
C ILE A 58 -7.14 21.73 -12.18
N ILE A 59 -7.84 21.42 -13.27
CA ILE A 59 -7.89 22.22 -14.49
C ILE A 59 -9.27 22.86 -14.61
N HIS A 60 -9.30 24.19 -14.68
CA HIS A 60 -10.50 24.94 -15.06
C HIS A 60 -10.64 24.96 -16.58
N LYS A 61 -11.70 24.35 -17.12
CA LYS A 61 -12.05 24.50 -18.54
C LYS A 61 -13.03 25.67 -18.71
N GLY A 62 -12.47 26.85 -18.89
CA GLY A 62 -13.19 28.06 -19.29
C GLY A 62 -12.19 29.18 -19.57
N GLY A 63 -12.25 29.77 -20.76
CA GLY A 63 -11.29 30.74 -21.29
C GLY A 63 -11.27 32.13 -20.62
N GLU A 64 -11.77 32.25 -19.39
CA GLU A 64 -11.69 33.46 -18.57
C GLU A 64 -10.89 33.12 -17.29
N PRO A 65 -9.95 33.97 -16.84
CA PRO A 65 -9.21 33.76 -15.60
C PRO A 65 -10.16 33.74 -14.39
N LEU A 66 -10.17 32.65 -13.62
CA LEU A 66 -10.81 32.64 -12.31
C LEU A 66 -9.91 33.37 -11.30
N ASP A 67 -10.41 34.47 -10.72
CA ASP A 67 -9.83 35.08 -9.52
C ASP A 67 -10.06 34.09 -8.34
N LEU A 68 -9.04 33.30 -8.02
CA LEU A 68 -9.09 32.19 -7.04
C LEU A 68 -9.13 32.67 -5.58
N LYS A 69 -9.84 33.77 -5.30
CA LYS A 69 -9.90 34.34 -3.95
C LYS A 69 -10.67 33.48 -2.97
N ASP A 70 -11.59 32.60 -3.37
CA ASP A 70 -12.50 31.97 -2.41
C ASP A 70 -12.76 30.48 -2.69
N VAL A 71 -11.75 29.61 -2.54
CA VAL A 71 -11.91 28.16 -2.70
C VAL A 71 -11.47 27.38 -1.46
N ALA A 72 -12.44 26.75 -0.77
CA ALA A 72 -12.18 25.72 0.23
C ALA A 72 -12.37 24.32 -0.41
N ILE A 73 -11.38 23.44 -0.27
CA ILE A 73 -11.45 22.04 -0.68
C ILE A 73 -11.65 21.19 0.58
N PHE A 74 -12.72 20.41 0.61
CA PHE A 74 -12.96 19.40 1.63
C PHE A 74 -12.63 18.03 1.04
N LEU A 75 -11.74 17.30 1.71
CA LEU A 75 -11.45 15.90 1.41
C LEU A 75 -12.37 15.03 2.27
N TYR A 76 -13.11 14.12 1.63
CA TYR A 76 -13.90 13.10 2.31
C TYR A 76 -13.36 11.73 1.90
N SER A 77 -13.03 10.89 2.88
CA SER A 77 -12.95 9.44 2.69
C SER A 77 -14.20 8.82 3.32
N LYS A 78 -14.74 7.79 2.68
CA LYS A 78 -15.92 7.04 3.15
C LYS A 78 -15.65 6.34 4.49
N ASP A 79 -14.37 6.13 4.82
CA ASP A 79 -13.92 5.30 5.95
C ASP A 79 -13.57 6.09 7.20
N LEU A 80 -13.51 7.43 7.10
CA LEU A 80 -13.18 8.28 8.24
C LEU A 80 -14.47 8.77 8.93
N LYS A 81 -14.99 7.97 9.89
CA LYS A 81 -15.99 8.42 10.89
C LYS A 81 -15.44 9.48 11.87
N LYS A 82 -14.43 10.26 11.49
CA LYS A 82 -13.91 11.38 12.29
C LYS A 82 -14.02 12.68 11.51
N LYS A 83 -14.67 13.64 12.15
CA LYS A 83 -14.72 15.04 11.72
C LYS A 83 -13.30 15.60 11.72
N LEU A 84 -12.76 15.92 10.55
CA LEU A 84 -11.56 16.73 10.40
C LEU A 84 -11.94 18.19 10.67
N GLU A 85 -11.45 18.74 11.78
CA GLU A 85 -11.46 20.17 12.02
C GLU A 85 -10.04 20.70 11.75
N VAL A 86 -9.84 21.22 10.55
CA VAL A 86 -8.59 21.90 10.19
C VAL A 86 -8.73 23.36 10.60
N LYS A 87 -7.94 23.79 11.59
CA LYS A 87 -7.82 25.21 11.95
C LYS A 87 -6.78 25.85 11.05
N PHE A 88 -7.19 26.84 10.28
CA PHE A 88 -6.32 27.57 9.35
C PHE A 88 -5.52 28.63 10.09
N GLY A 89 -4.19 28.52 10.02
CA GLY A 89 -3.29 29.59 10.39
C GLY A 89 -2.65 30.21 9.16
N SER A 90 -2.82 31.52 8.98
CA SER A 90 -2.03 32.32 8.05
C SER A 90 -0.62 32.47 8.62
N GLY A 91 0.30 31.58 8.24
CA GLY A 91 1.71 31.69 8.57
C GLY A 91 2.53 31.68 7.29
N PHE A 92 3.40 32.68 7.11
CA PHE A 92 4.43 32.72 6.08
C PHE A 92 5.11 31.36 5.88
N ARG A 93 5.48 30.98 4.65
CA ARG A 93 6.42 29.86 4.48
C ARG A 93 7.72 30.26 5.20
N SER A 94 8.02 29.57 6.30
CA SER A 94 9.36 29.65 6.87
C SER A 94 10.37 29.22 5.81
N LEU A 95 11.54 29.86 5.75
CA LEU A 95 12.64 29.35 4.94
C LEU A 95 13.01 27.96 5.48
N VAL A 96 12.98 26.93 4.64
CA VAL A 96 13.33 25.56 5.03
C VAL A 96 14.52 25.11 4.22
N GLY A 97 15.55 24.61 4.90
CA GLY A 97 16.67 23.92 4.27
C GLY A 97 16.47 22.41 4.29
N TYR A 98 16.64 21.76 3.15
CA TYR A 98 16.67 20.32 2.98
C TYR A 98 18.10 19.89 2.66
N TYR A 99 18.65 18.99 3.47
CA TYR A 99 20.06 18.63 3.44
C TYR A 99 20.23 17.19 2.95
N TYR A 100 21.17 16.99 2.03
CA TYR A 100 21.34 15.74 1.29
C TYR A 100 22.80 15.31 1.22
N LYS A 101 23.05 14.01 0.99
CA LYS A 101 24.30 13.52 0.40
C LYS A 101 24.21 13.58 -1.14
N LEU A 102 25.35 13.71 -1.82
CA LEU A 102 25.43 13.67 -3.28
C LEU A 102 25.61 12.25 -3.81
N ASN A 103 24.98 11.95 -4.95
CA ASN A 103 25.32 10.80 -5.78
C ASN A 103 26.62 11.12 -6.55
N ARG A 104 27.74 10.61 -6.05
CA ARG A 104 29.07 10.91 -6.61
C ARG A 104 29.31 10.36 -8.02
N SER A 105 28.63 9.27 -8.41
CA SER A 105 28.80 8.68 -9.74
C SER A 105 28.00 9.40 -10.82
N GLU A 106 26.92 10.09 -10.44
CA GLU A 106 26.01 10.77 -11.37
C GLU A 106 26.17 12.30 -11.34
N THR A 107 26.76 12.84 -10.28
CA THR A 107 27.03 14.29 -10.18
C THR A 107 28.19 14.69 -11.08
N ASN A 108 27.97 15.69 -11.94
CA ASN A 108 29.03 16.42 -12.62
C ASN A 108 29.36 17.72 -11.84
N PRO A 109 30.39 17.72 -10.98
CA PRO A 109 30.65 18.86 -10.11
C PRO A 109 31.16 20.10 -10.85
N ASN A 110 31.60 19.98 -12.11
CA ASN A 110 32.00 21.13 -12.93
C ASN A 110 30.83 21.77 -13.68
N SER A 111 29.60 21.26 -13.53
CA SER A 111 28.47 21.74 -14.30
C SER A 111 27.92 23.08 -13.79
N HIS A 112 27.49 23.89 -14.76
CA HIS A 112 26.67 25.08 -14.54
C HIS A 112 25.16 24.78 -14.64
N ASN A 113 24.79 23.55 -15.02
CA ASN A 113 23.41 23.10 -15.00
C ASN A 113 23.09 22.47 -13.62
N PRO A 114 22.18 23.06 -12.82
CA PRO A 114 21.85 22.54 -11.50
C PRO A 114 21.28 21.11 -11.49
N GLU A 115 20.70 20.64 -12.60
CA GLU A 115 20.18 19.27 -12.70
C GLU A 115 21.29 18.21 -12.79
N ASP A 116 22.51 18.61 -13.17
CA ASP A 116 23.66 17.70 -13.21
C ASP A 116 24.27 17.48 -11.80
N ILE A 117 23.72 18.14 -10.78
CA ILE A 117 24.05 17.90 -9.37
C ILE A 117 22.97 17.01 -8.76
N VAL A 118 23.31 15.73 -8.61
CA VAL A 118 22.36 14.68 -8.23
C VAL A 118 22.46 14.40 -6.74
N PHE A 119 21.36 14.61 -6.02
CA PHE A 119 21.25 14.26 -4.60
C PHE A 119 20.85 12.79 -4.46
N SER A 120 21.46 12.06 -3.51
CA SER A 120 21.24 10.62 -3.35
C SER A 120 20.44 10.24 -2.11
N GLU A 121 20.66 10.93 -0.98
CA GLU A 121 20.09 10.57 0.32
C GLU A 121 19.70 11.84 1.06
N PHE A 122 18.43 11.95 1.44
CA PHE A 122 17.97 12.97 2.37
C PHE A 122 18.49 12.69 3.78
N VAL A 123 19.06 13.70 4.43
CA VAL A 123 19.64 13.57 5.77
C VAL A 123 18.71 14.17 6.81
N PHE A 124 18.34 15.44 6.65
CA PHE A 124 17.39 16.12 7.52
C PHE A 124 16.88 17.41 6.87
N SER A 125 15.82 17.99 7.45
CA SER A 125 15.34 19.33 7.12
C SER A 125 15.26 20.17 8.38
N ARG A 126 15.40 21.49 8.25
CA ARG A 126 15.10 22.41 9.37
C ARG A 126 14.61 23.76 8.88
N VAL A 127 13.84 24.41 9.74
CA VAL A 127 13.44 25.81 9.57
C VAL A 127 14.63 26.72 9.83
N GLU A 128 14.90 27.61 8.88
CA GLU A 128 15.98 28.57 8.89
C GLU A 128 15.42 29.99 9.02
N ASN A 129 16.17 30.86 9.69
CA ASN A 129 15.84 32.29 9.72
C ASN A 129 16.59 33.08 8.63
N GLN A 130 17.61 32.48 8.02
CA GLN A 130 18.48 33.08 6.98
C GLN A 130 19.29 32.00 6.25
N ILE A 131 19.82 32.31 5.07
CA ILE A 131 20.88 31.52 4.41
C ILE A 131 22.20 32.27 4.59
N SER A 132 22.96 31.92 5.63
CA SER A 132 24.25 32.55 5.93
C SER A 132 25.14 31.57 6.70
N TYR A 133 25.70 30.60 5.99
CA TYR A 133 26.52 29.53 6.56
C TYR A 133 27.96 29.60 6.05
N ARG A 134 28.90 29.51 6.98
CA ARG A 134 30.33 29.29 6.74
C ARG A 134 30.74 28.09 7.57
N TRP A 135 30.78 26.91 6.97
CA TRP A 135 31.08 25.67 7.69
C TRP A 135 32.59 25.35 7.70
N GLY A 136 33.40 26.04 6.90
CA GLY A 136 34.83 25.74 6.79
C GLY A 136 35.02 24.31 6.28
N ALA A 137 36.04 23.58 6.74
CA ALA A 137 36.32 22.20 6.31
C ALA A 137 35.31 21.13 6.79
N GLY A 138 34.11 21.56 7.21
CA GLY A 138 33.02 20.71 7.63
C GLY A 138 31.73 21.10 6.93
N GLY A 139 30.61 20.74 7.55
CA GLY A 139 29.29 20.92 6.98
C GLY A 139 28.19 20.72 8.02
N PRO A 140 26.92 20.85 7.60
CA PRO A 140 25.78 20.80 8.51
C PRO A 140 25.61 19.39 9.12
N ASN A 141 25.38 19.33 10.43
CA ASN A 141 25.10 18.10 11.19
C ASN A 141 26.09 16.94 10.94
N GLY A 142 27.39 17.25 10.82
CA GLY A 142 28.44 16.25 10.63
C GLY A 142 28.71 15.83 9.18
N LEU A 143 27.95 16.37 8.22
CA LEU A 143 28.34 16.31 6.80
C LEU A 143 29.67 17.05 6.63
N LYS A 144 30.57 16.54 5.78
CA LYS A 144 31.89 17.15 5.54
C LYS A 144 32.12 17.42 4.05
N ASN A 145 32.14 16.35 3.27
CA ASN A 145 32.32 16.39 1.81
C ASN A 145 31.09 15.75 1.14
N TYR A 146 30.88 16.04 -0.14
CA TYR A 146 29.85 15.44 -0.99
C TYR A 146 28.44 15.60 -0.44
N PHE A 147 28.06 16.82 -0.09
CA PHE A 147 26.71 17.13 0.38
C PHE A 147 26.04 18.20 -0.48
N GLY A 148 24.71 18.22 -0.44
CA GLY A 148 23.89 19.21 -1.13
C GLY A 148 22.88 19.82 -0.18
N VAL A 149 22.49 21.06 -0.45
CA VAL A 149 21.43 21.72 0.30
C VAL A 149 20.49 22.42 -0.66
N GLU A 150 19.20 22.28 -0.41
CA GLU A 150 18.16 23.03 -1.09
C GLU A 150 17.35 23.84 -0.09
N TRP A 151 17.42 25.17 -0.20
CA TRP A 151 16.59 26.06 0.58
C TRP A 151 15.42 26.56 -0.22
N ILE A 152 14.22 26.49 0.36
CA ILE A 152 12.98 26.98 -0.23
C ILE A 152 12.31 27.91 0.76
N GLY A 153 11.88 29.08 0.30
CA GLY A 153 11.23 30.06 1.14
C GLY A 153 10.51 31.14 0.34
N GLU A 154 10.03 32.14 1.05
CA GLU A 154 9.37 33.31 0.48
C GLU A 154 9.97 34.59 1.06
N ILE A 155 10.06 35.61 0.22
CA ILE A 155 10.42 36.98 0.62
C ILE A 155 9.26 37.90 0.29
N VAL A 156 9.11 38.97 1.08
CA VAL A 156 8.15 40.04 0.79
C VAL A 156 8.93 41.29 0.45
N VAL A 157 8.60 41.89 -0.68
CA VAL A 157 9.24 43.11 -1.18
C VAL A 157 8.21 44.16 -1.53
N ASP A 158 8.65 45.41 -1.46
CA ASP A 158 7.98 46.50 -2.15
C ASP A 158 8.40 46.46 -3.62
N GLU A 159 7.62 47.06 -4.51
CA GLU A 159 7.98 47.10 -5.94
C GLU A 159 9.31 47.86 -6.13
N GLY A 160 10.25 47.26 -6.87
CA GLY A 160 11.53 47.91 -7.15
C GLY A 160 12.64 46.98 -7.63
N ASP A 161 13.81 47.58 -7.86
CA ASP A 161 15.02 46.86 -8.26
C ASP A 161 15.78 46.36 -7.03
N TYR A 162 16.02 45.05 -6.99
CA TYR A 162 16.79 44.38 -5.95
C TYR A 162 18.01 43.71 -6.58
N THR A 163 19.16 43.81 -5.91
CA THR A 163 20.37 43.06 -6.29
C THR A 163 20.59 41.94 -5.31
N PHE A 164 20.61 40.70 -5.79
CA PHE A 164 20.92 39.51 -5.00
C PHE A 164 22.40 39.16 -5.15
N TYR A 165 23.01 38.68 -4.07
CA TYR A 165 24.39 38.24 -4.00
C TYR A 165 24.39 36.82 -3.41
N LEU A 166 24.90 35.86 -4.17
CA LEU A 166 25.02 34.47 -3.76
C LEU A 166 26.50 34.13 -3.65
N THR A 167 26.96 33.91 -2.42
CA THR A 167 28.32 33.46 -2.12
C THR A 167 28.29 31.98 -1.84
N SER A 168 29.14 31.19 -2.50
CA SER A 168 29.31 29.77 -2.17
C SER A 168 30.71 29.22 -2.41
N ASP A 169 30.99 28.11 -1.73
CA ASP A 169 32.10 27.17 -1.91
C ASP A 169 31.48 25.79 -1.60
N ASP A 170 31.34 24.83 -2.52
CA ASP A 170 31.48 24.93 -3.99
C ASP A 170 30.26 25.66 -4.66
N GLY A 171 29.57 25.02 -5.61
CA GLY A 171 28.63 25.68 -6.53
C GLY A 171 27.22 25.87 -5.98
N SER A 172 26.54 26.91 -6.48
CA SER A 172 25.17 27.23 -6.08
C SER A 172 24.34 27.95 -7.15
N TRP A 173 23.02 27.96 -6.98
CA TRP A 173 22.06 28.59 -7.88
C TRP A 173 20.93 29.26 -7.08
N LEU A 174 20.41 30.38 -7.58
CA LEU A 174 19.26 31.09 -7.00
C LEU A 174 18.15 31.23 -8.04
N TRP A 175 16.94 30.81 -7.68
CA TRP A 175 15.72 31.10 -8.41
C TRP A 175 14.84 32.07 -7.64
N ILE A 176 14.17 32.94 -8.39
CA ILE A 176 13.09 33.79 -7.91
C ILE A 176 11.87 33.57 -8.81
N ASP A 177 10.75 33.17 -8.21
CA ASP A 177 9.53 32.79 -8.93
C ASP A 177 9.77 31.79 -10.07
N ASP A 178 10.52 30.73 -9.75
CA ASP A 178 10.93 29.65 -10.66
C ASP A 178 11.85 30.09 -11.81
N ASN A 179 12.23 31.38 -11.90
CA ASN A 179 13.20 31.85 -12.86
C ASN A 179 14.60 31.76 -12.27
N LEU A 180 15.53 31.08 -12.96
CA LEU A 180 16.94 31.02 -12.55
C LEU A 180 17.55 32.42 -12.69
N ILE A 181 17.87 33.04 -11.55
CA ILE A 181 18.42 34.39 -11.50
C ILE A 181 19.94 34.31 -11.47
N ILE A 182 20.53 33.60 -10.51
CA ILE A 182 21.98 33.46 -10.37
C ILE A 182 22.38 32.01 -10.66
N ASP A 183 23.34 31.86 -11.57
CA ASP A 183 24.15 30.66 -11.74
C ASP A 183 25.54 30.94 -11.15
N ASN A 184 25.87 30.24 -10.08
CA ASN A 184 27.19 30.21 -9.45
C ASN A 184 27.67 28.74 -9.40
N GLY A 185 27.42 27.97 -10.46
CA GLY A 185 27.79 26.56 -10.56
C GLY A 185 29.28 26.28 -10.78
N GLY A 186 29.60 24.99 -10.83
CA GLY A 186 30.96 24.45 -10.96
C GLY A 186 31.71 24.33 -9.63
N LEU A 187 32.88 23.67 -9.68
CA LEU A 187 33.84 23.63 -8.57
C LEU A 187 34.60 24.94 -8.48
N HIS A 188 34.61 25.55 -7.30
CA HIS A 188 35.37 26.77 -7.06
C HIS A 188 35.48 27.05 -5.57
N SER A 189 36.61 27.64 -5.16
CA SER A 189 36.70 28.29 -3.84
C SER A 189 35.66 29.40 -3.69
N GLU A 190 35.43 29.85 -2.46
CA GLU A 190 34.48 30.91 -2.12
C GLU A 190 34.40 32.04 -3.17
N ARG A 191 33.25 32.10 -3.85
CA ARG A 191 32.97 33.06 -4.92
C ARG A 191 31.58 33.65 -4.72
N THR A 192 31.47 34.95 -4.97
CA THR A 192 30.19 35.68 -4.96
C THR A 192 29.80 36.06 -6.38
N VAL A 193 28.59 35.67 -6.78
CA VAL A 193 27.94 36.15 -8.01
C VAL A 193 26.75 37.01 -7.61
N SER A 194 26.47 38.07 -8.38
CA SER A 194 25.34 38.96 -8.11
C SER A 194 24.56 39.31 -9.36
N LYS A 195 23.26 39.58 -9.19
CA LYS A 195 22.37 40.00 -10.28
C LYS A 195 21.25 40.88 -9.76
N SER A 196 20.94 41.94 -10.52
CA SER A 196 19.80 42.81 -10.26
C SER A 196 18.56 42.30 -10.99
N VAL A 197 17.41 42.31 -10.29
CA VAL A 197 16.09 41.95 -10.81
C VAL A 197 15.07 42.97 -10.36
N HIS A 198 14.11 43.28 -11.23
CA HIS A 198 12.95 44.07 -10.87
C HIS A 198 11.87 43.14 -10.30
N LEU A 199 11.39 43.42 -9.10
CA LEU A 199 10.33 42.65 -8.43
C LEU A 199 9.09 43.52 -8.24
N SER A 200 7.92 42.94 -8.49
CA SER A 200 6.64 43.54 -8.14
C SER A 200 6.47 43.61 -6.62
N SER A 201 5.61 44.50 -6.12
CA SER A 201 5.27 44.45 -4.69
C SER A 201 4.54 43.15 -4.36
N GLY A 202 4.94 42.48 -3.28
CA GLY A 202 4.28 41.27 -2.80
C GLY A 202 5.23 40.15 -2.41
N VAL A 203 4.69 38.93 -2.41
CA VAL A 203 5.41 37.71 -2.05
C VAL A 203 6.11 37.12 -3.27
N HIS A 204 7.40 36.86 -3.15
CA HIS A 204 8.20 36.19 -4.17
C HIS A 204 8.79 34.90 -3.60
N ARG A 205 8.73 33.82 -4.37
CA ARG A 205 9.35 32.54 -3.98
C ARG A 205 10.85 32.60 -4.21
N ILE A 206 11.62 32.11 -3.25
CA ILE A 206 13.06 31.91 -3.40
C ILE A 206 13.39 30.42 -3.29
N ARG A 207 14.31 29.98 -4.15
CA ARG A 207 14.94 28.66 -4.08
C ARG A 207 16.44 28.83 -4.22
N VAL A 208 17.22 28.23 -3.33
CA VAL A 208 18.68 28.15 -3.46
C VAL A 208 19.08 26.68 -3.46
N LYS A 209 19.82 26.24 -4.48
CA LYS A 209 20.45 24.91 -4.52
C LYS A 209 21.95 25.11 -4.38
N MET A 210 22.59 24.32 -3.52
CA MET A 210 24.02 24.32 -3.24
C MET A 210 24.54 22.89 -3.32
N PHE A 211 25.81 22.72 -3.71
CA PHE A 211 26.57 21.54 -3.35
C PHE A 211 27.98 21.87 -2.84
N GLU A 212 28.52 20.93 -2.08
CA GLU A 212 29.91 20.88 -1.64
C GLU A 212 30.50 19.55 -2.11
N TRP A 213 31.60 19.60 -2.85
CA TRP A 213 32.31 18.41 -3.28
C TRP A 213 33.35 18.00 -2.25
N THR A 214 34.36 18.85 -2.02
CA THR A 214 35.41 18.63 -1.02
C THR A 214 36.07 19.94 -0.62
N GLY A 215 36.39 20.08 0.67
CA GLY A 215 37.17 21.21 1.14
C GLY A 215 36.36 22.09 2.07
N ALA A 216 36.47 23.41 1.88
CA ALA A 216 35.79 24.38 2.72
C ALA A 216 34.41 24.69 2.14
N SER A 217 33.35 24.65 2.94
CA SER A 217 32.00 24.91 2.44
C SER A 217 31.38 26.19 3.01
N THR A 218 30.73 26.95 2.13
CA THR A 218 30.04 28.20 2.45
C THR A 218 28.80 28.36 1.57
N CYS A 219 27.71 28.91 2.13
CA CYS A 219 26.61 29.44 1.33
C CYS A 219 25.93 30.62 2.05
N ILE A 220 25.95 31.79 1.42
CA ILE A 220 25.37 33.02 1.95
C ILE A 220 24.54 33.68 0.86
N LEU A 221 23.28 33.97 1.16
CA LEU A 221 22.39 34.77 0.31
C LEU A 221 22.17 36.15 0.92
N GLN A 222 22.62 37.17 0.20
CA GLN A 222 22.41 38.58 0.56
C GLN A 222 21.63 39.30 -0.53
N TRP A 223 21.07 40.44 -0.16
CA TRP A 223 20.40 41.34 -1.09
C TRP A 223 20.52 42.81 -0.69
N SER A 224 20.39 43.69 -1.67
CA SER A 224 20.26 45.14 -1.50
C SER A 224 19.13 45.65 -2.41
N GLY A 225 18.66 46.85 -2.13
CA GLY A 225 17.57 47.49 -2.88
C GLY A 225 17.61 48.99 -2.67
N LYS A 226 16.60 49.71 -3.18
CA LYS A 226 16.51 51.17 -3.01
C LYS A 226 16.44 51.51 -1.51
N ASP A 227 17.43 52.25 -1.03
CA ASP A 227 17.61 52.64 0.37
C ASP A 227 17.81 51.47 1.36
N MET A 228 18.09 50.27 0.85
CA MET A 228 18.38 49.07 1.64
C MET A 228 19.84 48.64 1.41
N PRO A 229 20.74 48.76 2.41
CA PRO A 229 22.12 48.29 2.27
C PRO A 229 22.15 46.77 2.11
N ILE A 230 23.29 46.24 1.63
CA ILE A 230 23.50 44.79 1.53
C ILE A 230 23.29 44.15 2.90
N GLN A 231 22.35 43.21 2.98
CA GLN A 231 22.05 42.44 4.17
C GLN A 231 21.71 41.00 3.82
N VAL A 232 21.80 40.09 4.80
CA VAL A 232 21.39 38.70 4.60
C VAL A 232 19.88 38.65 4.38
N VAL A 233 19.45 37.83 3.43
CA VAL A 233 18.02 37.54 3.24
C VAL A 233 17.52 36.83 4.50
N SER A 234 16.76 37.56 5.30
CA SER A 234 16.16 37.11 6.56
C SER A 234 14.69 37.49 6.58
N LYS A 235 13.88 36.97 7.52
CA LYS A 235 12.48 37.40 7.71
C LYS A 235 12.42 38.93 7.86
N VAL A 236 12.02 39.67 6.82
CA VAL A 236 11.77 41.11 6.90
C VAL A 236 10.26 41.37 7.08
N LYS A 237 9.97 42.18 8.11
CA LYS A 237 8.68 42.69 8.63
C LYS A 237 7.71 41.68 9.27
N LYS A 238 7.89 41.53 10.58
CA LYS A 238 6.89 41.10 11.56
C LYS A 238 5.68 42.05 11.51
N VAL A 239 4.60 41.67 10.84
CA VAL A 239 3.29 42.31 11.05
C VAL A 239 2.82 41.89 12.45
N GLN A 240 2.62 42.88 13.31
CA GLN A 240 2.36 42.72 14.74
C GLN A 240 0.87 42.46 14.99
N LYS A 241 0.58 41.45 15.85
CA LYS A 241 -0.67 41.17 16.58
C LYS A 241 -1.88 40.74 15.70
N ASP A 242 -2.62 39.66 15.98
CA ASP A 242 -2.93 39.00 17.25
C ASP A 242 -3.08 37.49 17.06
N VAL A 243 -2.59 36.76 18.07
CA VAL A 243 -2.92 35.37 18.47
C VAL A 243 -3.18 34.37 17.33
N LEU A 244 -2.20 33.52 17.03
CA LEU A 244 -2.52 32.14 16.65
C LEU A 244 -1.40 31.19 17.08
N THR A 245 -1.79 30.22 17.91
CA THR A 245 -0.98 29.14 18.42
C THR A 245 -0.52 28.25 17.27
N VAL A 246 0.80 28.07 17.16
CA VAL A 246 1.43 27.10 16.26
C VAL A 246 1.13 25.69 16.78
N LEU A 247 0.65 24.80 15.91
CA LEU A 247 0.80 23.37 16.09
C LEU A 247 1.64 22.86 14.91
N ASP A 248 2.84 22.38 15.22
CA ASP A 248 3.74 21.70 14.30
C ASP A 248 3.06 20.43 13.76
N SER A 249 3.21 20.18 12.46
CA SER A 249 2.87 18.97 11.69
C SER A 249 1.63 18.16 12.12
N VAL A 250 0.61 18.12 11.27
CA VAL A 250 -0.40 17.06 11.34
C VAL A 250 0.05 15.90 10.46
N THR A 251 0.53 14.82 11.08
CA THR A 251 0.79 13.54 10.41
C THR A 251 -0.53 12.78 10.26
N PHE A 252 -0.82 12.24 9.08
CA PHE A 252 -1.99 11.37 8.85
C PHE A 252 -1.54 9.94 8.58
N ASP A 253 -2.29 8.99 9.15
CA ASP A 253 -2.20 7.55 8.90
C ASP A 253 -3.27 7.22 7.86
N VAL A 254 -2.87 6.96 6.61
CA VAL A 254 -3.81 6.64 5.52
C VAL A 254 -3.97 5.11 5.48
N GLN A 255 -5.15 4.63 5.84
CA GLN A 255 -5.54 3.23 5.67
C GLN A 255 -6.08 3.06 4.25
N GLY A 256 -5.51 2.13 3.46
CA GLY A 256 -6.06 1.72 2.16
C GLY A 256 -5.16 1.95 0.93
N ASN A 257 -5.43 1.18 -0.14
CA ASN A 257 -4.84 1.35 -1.47
C ASN A 257 -5.39 2.63 -2.11
N LEU A 258 -4.52 3.46 -2.70
CA LEU A 258 -4.89 4.72 -3.38
C LEU A 258 -5.54 4.50 -4.77
N SER A 259 -6.27 3.40 -4.98
CA SER A 259 -7.06 3.21 -6.21
C SER A 259 -8.39 3.99 -6.18
N ASP A 260 -8.84 4.48 -5.02
CA ASP A 260 -10.12 5.14 -4.92
C ASP A 260 -10.09 6.66 -5.14
N VAL A 261 -10.91 7.05 -6.10
CA VAL A 261 -11.19 8.42 -6.53
C VAL A 261 -11.49 9.32 -5.33
N VAL A 262 -10.61 10.29 -5.07
CA VAL A 262 -10.89 11.42 -4.20
C VAL A 262 -12.05 12.22 -4.79
N LYS A 263 -13.26 12.06 -4.25
CA LYS A 263 -14.41 12.90 -4.63
C LYS A 263 -14.28 14.27 -3.96
N VAL A 264 -13.87 15.26 -4.74
CA VAL A 264 -13.79 16.66 -4.33
C VAL A 264 -15.18 17.29 -4.40
N LYS A 265 -15.72 17.76 -3.26
CA LYS A 265 -16.92 18.59 -3.24
C LYS A 265 -16.54 20.04 -2.93
N VAL A 266 -16.68 20.91 -3.94
CA VAL A 266 -16.47 22.35 -3.79
C VAL A 266 -17.79 23.00 -3.35
N ILE A 267 -17.78 23.71 -2.22
CA ILE A 267 -18.93 24.49 -1.75
C ILE A 267 -18.49 25.95 -1.70
N HIS A 268 -19.19 26.81 -2.46
CA HIS A 268 -18.99 28.25 -2.43
C HIS A 268 -19.54 28.84 -1.13
N ILE A 269 -18.69 29.52 -0.35
CA ILE A 269 -19.08 30.25 0.86
C ILE A 269 -18.70 31.72 0.67
N PRO A 270 -19.65 32.66 0.73
CA PRO A 270 -19.33 34.08 0.61
C PRO A 270 -18.75 34.60 1.94
N SER A 271 -17.44 34.83 1.98
CA SER A 271 -16.78 35.66 3.00
C SER A 271 -15.45 36.21 2.48
N GLU A 272 -15.13 37.47 2.81
CA GLU A 272 -13.99 38.28 2.33
C GLU A 272 -12.57 37.80 2.74
N LYS A 273 -12.31 36.48 2.76
CA LYS A 273 -11.04 35.93 3.25
C LYS A 273 -10.48 34.88 2.29
N VAL A 274 -9.30 35.20 1.75
CA VAL A 274 -8.63 34.42 0.72
C VAL A 274 -7.98 33.16 1.28
N ILE A 275 -8.28 32.01 0.67
CA ILE A 275 -7.66 30.72 0.95
C ILE A 275 -7.20 30.14 -0.39
N VAL A 276 -5.88 29.99 -0.60
CA VAL A 276 -5.31 29.34 -1.78
C VAL A 276 -4.51 28.12 -1.32
N MET A 277 -4.93 26.93 -1.73
CA MET A 277 -4.14 25.70 -1.58
C MET A 277 -3.27 25.51 -2.81
N ARG A 278 -1.95 25.43 -2.61
CA ARG A 278 -1.03 24.89 -3.63
C ARG A 278 -0.02 23.98 -2.92
N ASP A 279 -0.09 22.72 -3.31
CA ASP A 279 0.72 21.57 -2.91
C ASP A 279 0.44 20.99 -1.53
N VAL A 280 -0.28 19.85 -1.52
CA VAL A 280 -0.35 18.93 -0.39
C VAL A 280 0.71 17.86 -0.64
N LEU A 281 1.79 17.89 0.12
CA LEU A 281 2.71 16.76 0.22
C LEU A 281 2.09 15.73 1.15
N VAL A 282 1.76 14.56 0.61
CA VAL A 282 1.38 13.38 1.40
C VAL A 282 2.60 12.46 1.40
N GLU A 283 3.35 12.43 2.51
CA GLU A 283 4.33 11.36 2.71
C GLU A 283 3.57 10.07 3.03
N LYS A 284 3.66 9.08 2.13
CA LYS A 284 3.22 7.71 2.42
C LYS A 284 4.25 7.08 3.36
N LYS A 285 3.99 7.10 4.65
CA LYS A 285 4.67 6.16 5.56
C LYS A 285 4.00 4.81 5.34
N GLU A 286 4.58 3.96 4.50
CA GLU A 286 4.04 2.61 4.29
C GLU A 286 4.02 1.89 5.63
N ARG A 287 2.82 1.53 6.09
CA ARG A 287 2.67 0.56 7.15
C ARG A 287 3.14 -0.77 6.57
N GLU A 288 4.26 -1.28 7.06
CA GLU A 288 4.69 -2.63 6.69
C GLU A 288 3.69 -3.61 7.28
N PHE A 289 2.98 -4.33 6.41
CA PHE A 289 2.07 -5.39 6.78
C PHE A 289 2.83 -6.72 6.71
N LEU A 290 2.98 -7.36 7.86
CA LEU A 290 3.56 -8.69 7.98
C LEU A 290 2.45 -9.74 7.89
N SER A 291 2.73 -10.89 7.29
CA SER A 291 1.75 -11.97 7.15
C SER A 291 1.27 -12.50 8.52
N GLY A 292 -0.03 -12.85 8.57
CA GLY A 292 -0.77 -13.38 9.72
C GLY A 292 -1.40 -12.31 10.62
N LEU A 293 -2.46 -12.69 11.35
CA LEU A 293 -3.06 -11.88 12.42
C LEU A 293 -2.32 -12.06 13.73
N LYS A 294 -2.35 -11.05 14.61
CA LYS A 294 -1.95 -11.23 16.01
C LYS A 294 -3.07 -11.95 16.76
N ALA A 295 -2.78 -13.15 17.27
CA ALA A 295 -3.67 -14.00 18.03
C ALA A 295 -3.34 -13.92 19.53
N TYR A 296 -4.24 -13.34 20.32
CA TYR A 296 -4.13 -13.17 21.76
C TYR A 296 -4.90 -14.29 22.45
N TYR A 297 -4.18 -15.18 23.14
CA TYR A 297 -4.76 -16.32 23.84
C TYR A 297 -4.94 -16.01 25.33
N TYR A 298 -6.13 -16.25 25.87
CA TYR A 298 -6.49 -15.97 27.26
C TYR A 298 -6.92 -17.25 27.97
N THR A 299 -6.59 -17.38 29.26
CA THR A 299 -6.97 -18.53 30.09
C THR A 299 -8.33 -18.37 30.76
N ASP A 300 -9.16 -17.45 30.29
CA ASP A 300 -10.56 -17.26 30.68
C ASP A 300 -11.39 -16.85 29.46
N GLU A 301 -12.71 -16.92 29.59
CA GLU A 301 -13.69 -16.59 28.53
C GLU A 301 -13.92 -15.09 28.34
N SER A 302 -13.38 -14.25 29.23
CA SER A 302 -13.65 -12.80 29.27
C SER A 302 -12.56 -11.95 28.62
N TRP A 303 -11.59 -12.56 27.94
CA TRP A 303 -10.43 -11.91 27.32
C TRP A 303 -9.59 -11.07 28.32
N THR A 304 -9.42 -11.56 29.56
CA THR A 304 -8.73 -10.80 30.62
C THR A 304 -7.34 -11.32 30.97
N ASN A 305 -7.18 -12.62 31.20
CA ASN A 305 -5.94 -13.26 31.62
C ASN A 305 -5.14 -13.73 30.40
N LEU A 306 -4.46 -12.78 29.75
CA LEU A 306 -3.61 -13.04 28.60
C LEU A 306 -2.48 -14.03 28.98
N LYS A 307 -2.40 -15.14 28.23
CA LYS A 307 -1.36 -16.16 28.38
C LYS A 307 -0.22 -15.97 27.38
N THR A 308 -0.54 -15.74 26.11
CA THR A 308 0.47 -15.57 25.05
C THR A 308 -0.12 -14.86 23.82
N VAL A 309 0.77 -14.36 22.95
CA VAL A 309 0.42 -13.78 21.65
C VAL A 309 1.18 -14.52 20.56
N ARG A 310 0.48 -14.93 19.50
CA ARG A 310 1.05 -15.61 18.34
C ARG A 310 0.72 -14.86 17.05
N VAL A 311 1.37 -15.23 15.95
CA VAL A 311 1.03 -14.77 14.60
C VAL A 311 0.48 -15.96 13.83
N GLU A 312 -0.71 -15.82 13.27
CA GLU A 312 -1.45 -16.92 12.66
C GLU A 312 -1.93 -16.53 11.26
N GLY A 313 -1.53 -17.32 10.25
CA GLY A 313 -1.83 -17.07 8.84
C GLY A 313 -3.18 -17.62 8.38
N LYS A 314 -3.85 -18.41 9.21
CA LYS A 314 -5.13 -19.07 8.91
C LYS A 314 -5.86 -19.35 10.22
N ILE A 315 -7.19 -19.23 10.20
CA ILE A 315 -8.04 -19.58 11.36
C ILE A 315 -8.71 -20.92 11.05
N TRP A 316 -8.09 -22.00 11.52
CA TRP A 316 -8.52 -23.38 11.25
C TRP A 316 -8.14 -24.30 12.41
N TYR A 317 -8.82 -24.11 13.53
CA TYR A 317 -8.45 -24.76 14.79
C TYR A 317 -9.58 -25.59 15.35
N ALA A 318 -9.21 -26.71 15.95
CA ALA A 318 -10.12 -27.62 16.60
C ALA A 318 -9.39 -28.51 17.61
N ASP A 319 -10.11 -28.98 18.62
CA ASP A 319 -9.62 -30.03 19.52
C ASP A 319 -9.91 -31.44 18.99
N SER A 320 -9.38 -32.45 19.68
CA SER A 320 -9.54 -33.87 19.29
C SER A 320 -10.94 -34.45 19.50
N THR A 321 -11.82 -33.76 20.22
CA THR A 321 -13.18 -34.21 20.55
C THR A 321 -14.25 -33.61 19.64
N SER A 322 -13.94 -32.48 18.99
CA SER A 322 -14.82 -31.76 18.07
C SER A 322 -15.16 -32.53 16.78
N GLY A 323 -14.31 -33.50 16.38
CA GLY A 323 -14.43 -34.19 15.09
C GLY A 323 -13.95 -33.38 13.88
N PHE A 324 -13.38 -32.19 14.09
CA PHE A 324 -12.84 -31.33 13.05
C PHE A 324 -11.31 -31.42 12.96
N SER A 325 -10.76 -31.29 11.74
CA SER A 325 -9.33 -31.12 11.54
C SER A 325 -8.83 -29.77 12.07
N SER A 326 -7.59 -29.71 12.55
CA SER A 326 -6.95 -28.51 13.10
C SER A 326 -5.52 -28.35 12.57
N GLU A 327 -5.08 -27.12 12.35
CA GLU A 327 -3.66 -26.82 12.07
C GLU A 327 -2.74 -27.13 13.25
N ILE A 328 -3.28 -27.08 14.47
CA ILE A 328 -2.57 -27.41 15.69
C ILE A 328 -3.29 -28.59 16.32
N PRO A 329 -2.67 -29.78 16.35
CA PRO A 329 -3.27 -30.96 16.94
C PRO A 329 -3.74 -30.68 18.38
N ASN A 330 -5.00 -30.99 18.67
CA ASN A 330 -5.64 -30.78 19.97
C ASN A 330 -5.62 -29.31 20.46
N TRP A 331 -5.91 -28.35 19.58
CA TRP A 331 -5.93 -26.93 19.94
C TRP A 331 -7.02 -26.63 21.00
N PRO A 332 -6.78 -25.72 21.97
CA PRO A 332 -5.59 -24.90 22.17
C PRO A 332 -4.62 -25.46 23.22
N GLU A 333 -4.78 -26.72 23.66
CA GLU A 333 -4.04 -27.30 24.79
C GLU A 333 -2.51 -27.13 24.64
N PRO A 334 -1.87 -27.41 23.49
CA PRO A 334 -0.42 -27.20 23.33
C PRO A 334 0.06 -25.75 23.54
N ILE A 335 -0.84 -24.77 23.46
CA ILE A 335 -0.52 -23.34 23.54
C ILE A 335 -0.74 -22.81 24.95
N ILE A 336 -1.88 -23.15 25.56
CA ILE A 336 -2.30 -22.55 26.85
C ILE A 336 -2.52 -23.56 27.97
N ASN A 337 -2.33 -24.87 27.72
CA ASN A 337 -2.55 -25.95 28.67
C ASN A 337 -3.97 -25.92 29.27
N LYS A 338 -4.95 -25.70 28.40
CA LYS A 338 -6.39 -25.73 28.68
C LYS A 338 -7.13 -26.28 27.46
N THR A 339 -8.22 -26.96 27.73
CA THR A 339 -9.21 -27.43 26.74
C THR A 339 -10.51 -26.64 26.84
N ASP A 340 -10.85 -26.17 28.04
CA ASP A 340 -12.11 -25.48 28.33
C ASP A 340 -11.88 -24.13 29.01
N SER A 341 -12.94 -23.31 29.02
CA SER A 341 -12.98 -21.99 29.67
C SER A 341 -11.81 -21.11 29.27
N PHE A 342 -11.69 -20.86 27.96
CA PHE A 342 -10.65 -20.02 27.37
C PHE A 342 -11.23 -19.08 26.31
N SER A 343 -10.45 -18.10 25.88
CA SER A 343 -10.85 -17.23 24.77
C SER A 343 -9.65 -16.83 23.93
N VAL A 344 -9.93 -16.49 22.68
CA VAL A 344 -8.92 -16.00 21.74
C VAL A 344 -9.44 -14.76 21.03
N LYS A 345 -8.55 -13.80 20.80
CA LYS A 345 -8.82 -12.61 20.00
C LYS A 345 -7.79 -12.53 18.89
N TRP A 346 -8.24 -12.41 17.64
CA TRP A 346 -7.38 -12.10 16.51
C TRP A 346 -7.57 -10.66 16.09
N GLU A 347 -6.48 -9.94 15.90
CA GLU A 347 -6.48 -8.57 15.39
C GLU A 347 -5.48 -8.40 14.25
N GLY A 348 -5.90 -7.67 13.22
CA GLY A 348 -5.03 -7.31 12.10
C GLY A 348 -5.83 -6.80 10.92
N TYR A 349 -5.46 -7.25 9.74
CA TYR A 349 -5.98 -6.80 8.47
C TYR A 349 -6.24 -7.99 7.56
N LEU A 350 -7.39 -7.96 6.91
CA LEU A 350 -7.71 -8.78 5.76
C LEU A 350 -7.29 -8.02 4.51
N TYR A 351 -6.51 -8.61 3.62
CA TYR A 351 -6.33 -8.08 2.28
C TYR A 351 -7.40 -8.65 1.35
N VAL A 352 -8.25 -7.77 0.83
CA VAL A 352 -9.28 -8.04 -0.16
C VAL A 352 -8.66 -7.81 -1.55
N PRO A 353 -8.58 -8.85 -2.39
CA PRO A 353 -7.85 -8.78 -3.65
C PRO A 353 -8.55 -7.95 -4.74
N SER A 354 -9.86 -7.81 -4.67
CA SER A 354 -10.67 -7.19 -5.71
C SER A 354 -11.98 -6.65 -5.12
N ASP A 355 -12.54 -5.58 -5.69
CA ASP A 355 -13.83 -5.03 -5.23
C ASP A 355 -14.95 -6.04 -5.50
N GLY A 356 -15.82 -6.30 -4.52
CA GLY A 356 -16.94 -7.21 -4.73
C GLY A 356 -17.65 -7.66 -3.46
N ASP A 357 -18.65 -8.52 -3.65
CA ASP A 357 -19.39 -9.12 -2.56
C ASP A 357 -18.68 -10.40 -2.10
N TYR A 358 -18.29 -10.43 -0.83
CA TYR A 358 -17.67 -11.57 -0.17
C TYR A 358 -18.62 -12.14 0.87
N THR A 359 -18.88 -13.45 0.81
CA THR A 359 -19.60 -14.16 1.88
C THR A 359 -18.57 -14.80 2.80
N PHE A 360 -18.56 -14.39 4.07
CA PHE A 360 -17.77 -15.05 5.11
C PHE A 360 -18.58 -16.16 5.76
N TYR A 361 -17.89 -17.22 6.14
CA TYR A 361 -18.43 -18.36 6.89
C TYR A 361 -17.59 -18.52 8.16
N LEU A 362 -18.24 -18.47 9.31
CA LEU A 362 -17.63 -18.58 10.63
C LEU A 362 -18.26 -19.76 11.36
N THR A 363 -17.50 -20.84 11.50
CA THR A 363 -17.90 -22.01 12.30
C THR A 363 -17.26 -21.90 13.67
N SER A 364 -18.03 -22.02 14.75
CA SER A 364 -17.48 -22.10 16.10
C SER A 364 -18.27 -22.98 17.06
N ASP A 365 -17.55 -23.52 18.04
CA ASP A 365 -18.04 -24.12 19.29
C ASP A 365 -17.05 -23.66 20.36
N ASP A 366 -17.42 -22.87 21.37
CA ASP A 366 -18.69 -22.12 21.53
C ASP A 366 -18.71 -20.83 20.67
N GLY A 367 -18.82 -19.65 21.27
CA GLY A 367 -19.27 -18.44 20.61
C GLY A 367 -18.16 -17.60 19.96
N SER A 368 -18.50 -16.96 18.84
CA SER A 368 -17.58 -16.11 18.09
C SER A 368 -18.20 -14.87 17.43
N TRP A 369 -17.38 -13.86 17.13
CA TRP A 369 -17.79 -12.62 16.49
C TRP A 369 -16.74 -12.12 15.50
N LEU A 370 -17.15 -11.87 14.25
CA LEU A 370 -16.30 -11.32 13.19
C LEU A 370 -16.64 -9.86 12.92
N TYR A 371 -15.63 -9.00 13.00
CA TYR A 371 -15.71 -7.59 12.68
C TYR A 371 -14.80 -7.26 11.49
N ILE A 372 -15.34 -6.54 10.51
CA ILE A 372 -14.60 -5.97 9.38
C ILE A 372 -14.84 -4.46 9.36
N ASP A 373 -13.76 -3.68 9.33
CA ASP A 373 -13.74 -2.22 9.44
C ASP A 373 -14.50 -1.68 10.66
N GLY A 374 -14.45 -2.44 11.76
CA GLY A 374 -15.13 -2.13 13.01
C GLY A 374 -16.63 -2.35 12.99
N ASN A 375 -17.21 -2.85 11.89
CA ASN A 375 -18.60 -3.28 11.82
C ASN A 375 -18.69 -4.76 12.17
N LEU A 376 -19.61 -5.14 13.05
CA LEU A 376 -19.93 -6.54 13.33
C LEU A 376 -20.64 -7.14 12.11
N ILE A 377 -20.01 -8.14 11.49
CA ILE A 377 -20.50 -8.80 10.28
C ILE A 377 -21.19 -10.12 10.61
N ILE A 378 -20.57 -10.92 11.50
CA ILE A 378 -21.15 -12.18 11.99
C ILE A 378 -21.17 -12.15 13.51
N ASP A 379 -22.35 -12.39 14.08
CA ASP A 379 -22.57 -12.68 15.49
C ASP A 379 -22.96 -14.17 15.61
N ASN A 380 -22.02 -14.97 16.09
CA ASN A 380 -22.21 -16.38 16.41
C ASN A 380 -22.02 -16.56 17.93
N GLY A 381 -22.59 -15.66 18.72
CA GLY A 381 -22.40 -15.65 20.18
C GLY A 381 -23.29 -16.63 20.93
N GLY A 382 -22.95 -16.86 22.20
CA GLY A 382 -23.68 -17.76 23.10
C GLY A 382 -22.99 -19.11 23.26
N LEU A 383 -23.64 -20.00 24.01
CA LEU A 383 -23.20 -21.39 24.19
C LEU A 383 -23.90 -22.27 23.17
N HIS A 384 -23.14 -23.04 22.40
CA HIS A 384 -23.67 -23.93 21.38
C HIS A 384 -22.60 -24.90 20.88
N SER A 385 -23.04 -26.12 20.54
CA SER A 385 -22.26 -27.06 19.73
C SER A 385 -21.85 -26.44 18.38
N PRO A 386 -21.02 -27.10 17.54
CA PRO A 386 -20.47 -26.48 16.34
C PRO A 386 -21.55 -25.90 15.43
N LEU A 387 -21.54 -24.58 15.27
CA LEU A 387 -22.52 -23.83 14.51
C LEU A 387 -21.80 -22.93 13.51
N GLU A 388 -22.24 -22.99 12.25
CA GLU A 388 -21.78 -22.10 11.19
C GLU A 388 -22.76 -20.95 11.00
N MET A 389 -22.22 -19.73 11.00
CA MET A 389 -22.94 -18.52 10.60
C MET A 389 -22.25 -17.92 9.38
N SER A 390 -23.03 -17.25 8.52
CA SER A 390 -22.50 -16.59 7.33
C SER A 390 -23.09 -15.21 7.13
N ALA A 391 -22.33 -14.34 6.46
CA ALA A 391 -22.78 -13.02 6.07
C ALA A 391 -22.03 -12.53 4.84
N THR A 392 -22.75 -11.85 3.96
CA THR A 392 -22.19 -11.21 2.77
C THR A 392 -21.99 -9.72 3.01
N ILE A 393 -20.79 -9.23 2.70
CA ILE A 393 -20.44 -7.81 2.74
C ILE A 393 -19.74 -7.41 1.44
N HIS A 394 -20.06 -6.21 0.95
CA HIS A 394 -19.31 -5.58 -0.13
C HIS A 394 -18.00 -5.02 0.41
N LEU A 395 -16.88 -5.45 -0.15
CA LEU A 395 -15.55 -4.98 0.20
C LEU A 395 -14.87 -4.42 -1.05
N ASP A 396 -14.24 -3.27 -0.89
CA ASP A 396 -13.38 -2.67 -1.91
C ASP A 396 -12.00 -3.39 -1.89
N ARG A 397 -11.22 -3.32 -2.97
CA ARG A 397 -9.88 -3.91 -2.98
C ARG A 397 -8.97 -3.19 -1.99
N GLY A 398 -8.26 -3.94 -1.16
CA GLY A 398 -7.23 -3.41 -0.27
C GLY A 398 -7.27 -4.01 1.14
N PHE A 399 -6.61 -3.35 2.08
CA PHE A 399 -6.57 -3.79 3.47
C PHE A 399 -7.80 -3.30 4.24
N HIS A 400 -8.53 -4.24 4.84
CA HIS A 400 -9.65 -4.00 5.74
C HIS A 400 -9.25 -4.40 7.15
N ARG A 401 -9.62 -3.60 8.17
CA ARG A 401 -9.31 -3.95 9.55
C ARG A 401 -10.17 -5.15 9.95
N MET A 402 -9.54 -6.21 10.42
CA MET A 402 -10.23 -7.42 10.86
C MET A 402 -10.01 -7.66 12.35
N GLU A 403 -11.10 -7.99 13.05
CA GLU A 403 -11.08 -8.44 14.43
C GLU A 403 -12.01 -9.67 14.55
N LEU A 404 -11.48 -10.77 15.09
CA LEU A 404 -12.24 -11.98 15.37
C LEU A 404 -12.12 -12.29 16.86
N LYS A 405 -13.25 -12.55 17.51
CA LYS A 405 -13.29 -12.98 18.91
C LYS A 405 -13.91 -14.36 19.00
N PHE A 406 -13.38 -15.19 19.89
CA PHE A 406 -13.86 -16.54 20.18
C PHE A 406 -13.76 -16.82 21.68
N PHE A 407 -14.70 -17.57 22.23
CA PHE A 407 -14.56 -18.20 23.54
C PHE A 407 -15.09 -19.63 23.50
N GLU A 408 -14.54 -20.45 24.39
CA GLU A 408 -14.95 -21.83 24.64
C GLU A 408 -15.30 -21.97 26.12
N HIS A 409 -16.49 -22.48 26.44
CA HIS A 409 -16.91 -22.70 27.81
C HIS A 409 -16.60 -24.12 28.29
N TYR A 410 -17.10 -25.14 27.57
CA TYR A 410 -16.84 -26.55 27.81
C TYR A 410 -17.18 -27.44 26.61
N GLY A 411 -16.47 -28.56 26.47
CA GLY A 411 -16.78 -29.57 25.47
C GLY A 411 -15.75 -29.58 24.35
N GLY A 412 -16.22 -29.62 23.10
CA GLY A 412 -15.35 -29.72 21.93
C GLY A 412 -15.13 -28.35 21.28
N ALA A 413 -13.91 -27.84 21.30
CA ALA A 413 -13.61 -26.53 20.72
C ALA A 413 -13.39 -26.59 19.20
N VAL A 414 -14.01 -25.70 18.43
CA VAL A 414 -13.69 -25.46 17.01
C VAL A 414 -13.83 -23.98 16.65
N ILE A 415 -12.95 -23.49 15.77
CA ILE A 415 -13.05 -22.18 15.13
C ILE A 415 -12.50 -22.24 13.70
N ARG A 416 -13.33 -21.87 12.71
CA ARG A 416 -12.95 -21.82 11.30
C ARG A 416 -13.46 -20.55 10.66
N LEU A 417 -12.60 -19.90 9.87
CA LEU A 417 -12.97 -18.77 9.05
C LEU A 417 -12.69 -19.06 7.58
N GLU A 418 -13.75 -19.00 6.80
CA GLU A 418 -13.73 -19.15 5.35
C GLU A 418 -14.42 -17.95 4.71
N TRP A 419 -14.16 -17.76 3.42
CA TRP A 419 -14.82 -16.77 2.59
C TRP A 419 -14.99 -17.27 1.16
N GLU A 420 -15.96 -16.73 0.45
CA GLU A 420 -16.14 -16.95 -0.98
C GLU A 420 -16.50 -15.63 -1.67
N ARG A 421 -16.27 -15.59 -2.98
CA ARG A 421 -16.72 -14.51 -3.86
C ARG A 421 -17.08 -15.10 -5.21
N PHE A 422 -18.37 -15.08 -5.54
CA PHE A 422 -18.83 -15.56 -6.84
C PHE A 422 -18.79 -14.43 -7.88
N THR A 423 -17.92 -14.59 -8.87
CA THR A 423 -18.04 -13.93 -10.18
C THR A 423 -18.50 -14.96 -11.23
N GLN A 424 -19.04 -14.51 -12.36
CA GLN A 424 -19.56 -15.42 -13.40
C GLN A 424 -18.51 -16.49 -13.77
N GLN A 425 -18.88 -17.78 -13.65
CA GLN A 425 -17.99 -18.92 -13.92
C GLN A 425 -17.42 -18.87 -15.33
N GLN A 426 -16.10 -18.80 -15.44
CA GLN A 426 -15.39 -19.20 -16.66
C GLN A 426 -15.09 -20.70 -16.63
N PRO A 427 -15.06 -21.39 -17.78
CA PRO A 427 -14.78 -22.82 -17.82
C PRO A 427 -13.39 -23.15 -17.25
N GLN A 428 -13.29 -24.29 -16.55
CA GLN A 428 -12.01 -24.83 -16.08
C GLN A 428 -11.06 -25.03 -17.27
N LYS A 429 -9.81 -24.60 -17.10
CA LYS A 429 -8.70 -24.74 -18.05
C LYS A 429 -7.61 -25.61 -17.43
N GLU A 430 -6.91 -26.35 -18.28
CA GLU A 430 -5.66 -27.01 -17.91
C GLU A 430 -4.47 -26.09 -18.24
N PHE A 431 -3.37 -26.24 -17.52
CA PHE A 431 -2.12 -25.54 -17.83
C PHE A 431 -1.43 -26.20 -19.02
N LEU A 432 -1.73 -25.75 -20.24
CA LEU A 432 -1.07 -26.26 -21.44
C LEU A 432 0.31 -25.61 -21.61
N ASN A 433 1.35 -26.43 -21.80
CA ASN A 433 2.73 -26.03 -22.13
C ASN A 433 3.42 -25.18 -21.05
N ALA A 434 3.18 -25.48 -19.77
CA ALA A 434 3.80 -24.77 -18.64
C ALA A 434 5.18 -25.33 -18.23
N ASP A 435 5.74 -26.28 -18.99
CA ASP A 435 7.06 -26.92 -18.77
C ASP A 435 7.34 -27.29 -17.30
N TRP A 436 6.43 -28.08 -16.72
CA TRP A 436 6.52 -28.56 -15.35
C TRP A 436 7.71 -29.49 -15.18
N ARG A 437 8.67 -29.09 -14.34
CA ARG A 437 9.76 -29.97 -13.93
C ARG A 437 9.30 -30.85 -12.76
N ALA A 438 9.29 -32.16 -12.98
CA ALA A 438 8.86 -33.16 -12.00
C ALA A 438 10.06 -33.91 -11.41
N TYR A 439 10.04 -34.08 -10.09
CA TYR A 439 11.01 -34.83 -9.31
C TYR A 439 10.28 -36.04 -8.72
N TYR A 440 10.66 -37.25 -9.16
CA TYR A 440 10.03 -38.51 -8.77
C TYR A 440 10.85 -39.26 -7.74
N TYR A 441 10.19 -39.78 -6.70
CA TYR A 441 10.81 -40.49 -5.59
C TYR A 441 10.15 -41.85 -5.38
N GLU A 442 10.96 -42.88 -5.09
CA GLU A 442 10.51 -44.26 -4.75
C GLU A 442 10.05 -44.39 -3.27
N ASP A 443 9.71 -43.28 -2.64
CA ASP A 443 9.16 -43.24 -1.29
C ASP A 443 8.14 -42.11 -1.15
N GLU A 444 7.21 -42.26 -0.22
CA GLU A 444 6.18 -41.25 0.09
C GLU A 444 6.73 -40.01 0.82
N GLY A 445 7.99 -40.05 1.27
CA GLY A 445 8.62 -39.01 2.08
C GLY A 445 9.47 -38.01 1.31
N TRP A 446 9.49 -38.05 -0.03
CA TRP A 446 10.33 -37.23 -0.92
C TRP A 446 11.84 -37.33 -0.60
N LYS A 447 12.38 -38.52 -0.32
CA LYS A 447 13.78 -38.71 0.09
C LYS A 447 14.65 -39.36 -0.99
N ASN A 448 14.14 -40.39 -1.65
CA ASN A 448 14.86 -41.27 -2.56
C ASN A 448 14.55 -40.87 -4.00
N LEU A 449 15.21 -39.81 -4.49
CA LEU A 449 14.99 -39.29 -5.85
C LEU A 449 15.45 -40.32 -6.89
N VAL A 450 14.54 -40.72 -7.79
CA VAL A 450 14.79 -41.70 -8.86
C VAL A 450 14.92 -41.03 -10.22
N ASN A 451 14.07 -40.03 -10.51
CA ASN A 451 14.01 -39.44 -11.84
C ASN A 451 13.62 -37.95 -11.80
N VAL A 452 14.11 -37.18 -12.78
CA VAL A 452 13.72 -35.77 -13.01
C VAL A 452 13.42 -35.60 -14.49
N THR A 453 12.20 -35.21 -14.82
CA THR A 453 11.74 -35.03 -16.20
C THR A 453 10.76 -33.86 -16.31
N ASN A 454 10.47 -33.42 -17.53
CA ASN A 454 9.56 -32.30 -17.78
C ASN A 454 8.22 -32.79 -18.36
N HIS A 455 7.15 -32.09 -18.03
CA HIS A 455 5.81 -32.34 -18.53
C HIS A 455 5.11 -31.05 -18.96
N ASN A 456 4.31 -31.13 -20.03
CA ASN A 456 3.59 -29.96 -20.53
C ASN A 456 2.44 -29.52 -19.60
N ARG A 457 1.86 -30.46 -18.84
CA ARG A 457 0.78 -30.27 -17.86
C ARG A 457 0.80 -31.38 -16.81
N ILE A 458 0.04 -31.21 -15.72
CA ILE A 458 -0.18 -32.24 -14.70
C ILE A 458 -1.54 -32.90 -14.96
N ARG A 459 -1.50 -34.07 -15.61
CA ARG A 459 -2.68 -34.89 -15.91
C ARG A 459 -2.25 -36.35 -16.02
N PHE A 460 -2.07 -36.98 -14.86
CA PHE A 460 -1.55 -38.33 -14.77
C PHE A 460 -2.47 -39.25 -14.00
N ALA A 461 -2.51 -40.49 -14.46
CA ALA A 461 -3.17 -41.57 -13.77
C ALA A 461 -2.54 -42.91 -14.18
N ASP A 462 -2.65 -43.90 -13.30
CA ASP A 462 -2.25 -45.27 -13.59
C ASP A 462 -3.33 -46.03 -14.39
N ALA A 463 -3.06 -47.29 -14.74
CA ALA A 463 -4.03 -48.11 -15.48
C ALA A 463 -5.21 -48.62 -14.62
N TRP A 464 -5.09 -48.63 -13.29
CA TRP A 464 -6.08 -49.22 -12.38
C TRP A 464 -7.16 -48.23 -11.96
N SER A 465 -6.85 -46.95 -11.95
CA SER A 465 -7.74 -45.85 -11.58
C SER A 465 -8.94 -45.71 -12.52
N GLY A 466 -8.82 -46.14 -13.79
CA GLY A 466 -9.82 -45.91 -14.83
C GLY A 466 -9.87 -44.47 -15.36
N TRP A 467 -8.90 -43.62 -14.98
CA TRP A 467 -8.76 -42.26 -15.47
C TRP A 467 -7.88 -42.20 -16.71
N SER A 468 -8.09 -41.20 -17.56
CA SER A 468 -7.17 -40.93 -18.66
C SER A 468 -5.79 -40.51 -18.14
N SER A 469 -4.73 -40.66 -18.92
CA SER A 469 -3.41 -40.16 -18.52
C SER A 469 -2.61 -39.72 -19.74
N ASP A 470 -1.81 -38.66 -19.59
CA ASP A 470 -0.85 -38.24 -20.62
C ASP A 470 0.31 -39.23 -20.76
N ILE A 471 0.60 -39.98 -19.70
CA ILE A 471 1.56 -41.08 -19.70
C ILE A 471 0.80 -42.35 -19.37
N GLN A 472 0.73 -43.26 -20.33
CA GLN A 472 0.06 -44.53 -20.15
C GLN A 472 0.66 -45.28 -18.94
N ASN A 473 -0.19 -45.66 -17.98
CA ASN A 473 0.21 -46.37 -16.76
C ASN A 473 1.20 -45.60 -15.85
N TRP A 474 1.02 -44.29 -15.72
CA TRP A 474 1.89 -43.47 -14.85
C TRP A 474 1.81 -43.90 -13.37
N PRO A 475 2.91 -43.84 -12.58
CA PRO A 475 4.26 -43.41 -12.93
C PRO A 475 5.22 -44.53 -13.39
N GLU A 476 4.73 -45.76 -13.60
CA GLU A 476 5.58 -46.94 -13.86
C GLU A 476 6.60 -46.76 -15.01
N PRO A 477 6.27 -46.15 -16.16
CA PRO A 477 7.25 -45.90 -17.22
C PRO A 477 8.43 -44.99 -16.81
N ILE A 478 8.31 -44.25 -15.69
CA ILE A 478 9.29 -43.29 -15.21
C ILE A 478 10.14 -43.89 -14.08
N ILE A 479 9.51 -44.61 -13.15
CA ILE A 479 10.16 -45.11 -11.91
C ILE A 479 10.05 -46.62 -11.69
N GLY A 480 9.34 -47.36 -12.54
CA GLY A 480 9.22 -48.82 -12.47
C GLY A 480 8.21 -49.36 -11.47
N GLU A 481 7.50 -48.49 -10.75
CA GLU A 481 6.49 -48.85 -9.74
C GLU A 481 5.22 -47.98 -9.92
N THR A 482 4.08 -48.46 -9.44
CA THR A 482 2.80 -47.73 -9.49
C THR A 482 2.29 -47.25 -8.13
N ASP A 483 2.88 -47.74 -7.04
CA ASP A 483 2.42 -47.52 -5.66
C ASP A 483 3.56 -47.03 -4.78
N THR A 484 3.22 -46.44 -3.63
CA THR A 484 4.17 -46.06 -2.57
C THR A 484 5.27 -45.11 -3.07
N PHE A 485 4.89 -44.08 -3.81
CA PHE A 485 5.81 -43.11 -4.40
C PHE A 485 5.42 -41.68 -4.03
N SER A 486 6.30 -40.73 -4.30
CA SER A 486 5.96 -39.31 -4.26
C SER A 486 6.54 -38.54 -5.42
N VAL A 487 5.91 -37.41 -5.73
CA VAL A 487 6.33 -36.52 -6.81
C VAL A 487 6.22 -35.06 -6.37
N ASN A 488 7.16 -34.23 -6.83
CA ASN A 488 7.10 -32.78 -6.73
C ASN A 488 7.18 -32.17 -8.13
N PHE A 489 6.15 -31.43 -8.54
CA PHE A 489 6.13 -30.67 -9.78
C PHE A 489 6.40 -29.21 -9.50
N SER A 490 7.28 -28.57 -10.27
CA SER A 490 7.55 -27.13 -10.16
C SER A 490 7.54 -26.44 -11.52
N ALA A 491 6.96 -25.25 -11.60
CA ALA A 491 6.97 -24.41 -12.79
C ALA A 491 6.91 -22.92 -12.43
N ASP A 492 7.52 -22.06 -13.25
CA ASP A 492 7.28 -20.61 -13.23
C ASP A 492 6.25 -20.29 -14.32
N ILE A 493 5.04 -19.90 -13.90
CA ILE A 493 3.91 -19.72 -14.82
C ILE A 493 3.52 -18.24 -14.85
N TYR A 494 3.50 -17.66 -16.05
CA TYR A 494 2.97 -16.31 -16.25
C TYR A 494 1.44 -16.34 -16.11
N MET A 495 0.92 -15.49 -15.24
CA MET A 495 -0.51 -15.28 -15.02
C MET A 495 -0.82 -13.81 -15.25
N ASP A 496 -1.94 -13.53 -15.92
CA ASP A 496 -2.50 -12.18 -15.91
C ASP A 496 -2.99 -11.86 -14.49
N GLU A 497 -3.03 -10.58 -14.12
CA GLU A 497 -3.67 -10.14 -12.88
C GLU A 497 -5.12 -10.67 -12.81
N GLY A 498 -5.50 -11.22 -11.66
CA GLY A 498 -6.87 -11.64 -11.39
C GLY A 498 -7.03 -12.69 -10.29
N ASP A 499 -8.29 -13.00 -10.00
CA ASP A 499 -8.68 -14.07 -9.07
C ASP A 499 -8.73 -15.40 -9.81
N TYR A 500 -8.11 -16.43 -9.24
CA TYR A 500 -8.08 -17.77 -9.80
C TYR A 500 -8.55 -18.79 -8.76
N THR A 501 -9.42 -19.71 -9.16
CA THR A 501 -9.66 -20.95 -8.43
C THR A 501 -8.88 -22.06 -9.12
N PHE A 502 -8.05 -22.75 -8.37
CA PHE A 502 -7.35 -23.96 -8.79
C PHE A 502 -8.12 -25.19 -8.31
N TYR A 503 -7.98 -26.29 -9.03
CA TYR A 503 -8.59 -27.58 -8.71
C TYR A 503 -7.52 -28.64 -8.79
N LEU A 504 -7.30 -29.33 -7.68
CA LEU A 504 -6.32 -30.41 -7.56
C LEU A 504 -7.06 -31.70 -7.24
N THR A 505 -6.99 -32.66 -8.16
CA THR A 505 -7.50 -34.02 -7.92
C THR A 505 -6.34 -34.94 -7.64
N SER A 506 -6.41 -35.72 -6.55
CA SER A 506 -5.47 -36.82 -6.31
C SER A 506 -6.14 -38.04 -5.69
N ASP A 507 -5.59 -39.22 -5.98
CA ASP A 507 -5.68 -40.40 -5.11
C ASP A 507 -4.50 -40.28 -4.12
N ASP A 508 -4.82 -40.42 -2.84
CA ASP A 508 -4.07 -39.95 -1.68
C ASP A 508 -3.59 -38.47 -1.75
N GLY A 509 -2.63 -38.12 -0.91
CA GLY A 509 -2.44 -36.74 -0.46
C GLY A 509 -1.72 -35.85 -1.47
N SER A 510 -2.24 -34.65 -1.69
CA SER A 510 -1.59 -33.62 -2.52
C SER A 510 -1.74 -32.19 -2.00
N TRP A 511 -0.84 -31.31 -2.43
CA TRP A 511 -0.79 -29.90 -2.06
C TRP A 511 -0.42 -29.04 -3.27
N LEU A 512 -1.02 -27.86 -3.37
CA LEU A 512 -0.62 -26.81 -4.31
C LEU A 512 -0.08 -25.62 -3.53
N TYR A 513 1.12 -25.18 -3.88
CA TYR A 513 1.72 -23.94 -3.42
C TYR A 513 1.89 -22.98 -4.61
N ILE A 514 1.60 -21.70 -4.37
CA ILE A 514 1.88 -20.62 -5.32
C ILE A 514 2.65 -19.53 -4.55
N ASP A 515 3.83 -19.18 -5.04
CA ASP A 515 4.79 -18.27 -4.39
C ASP A 515 5.11 -18.65 -2.94
N GLY A 516 5.16 -19.95 -2.67
CA GLY A 516 5.41 -20.52 -1.34
C GLY A 516 4.22 -20.49 -0.39
N GLN A 517 3.07 -19.93 -0.79
CA GLN A 517 1.82 -19.99 -0.03
C GLN A 517 1.01 -21.23 -0.43
N ILE A 518 0.50 -21.97 0.56
CA ILE A 518 -0.40 -23.09 0.30
C ILE A 518 -1.76 -22.57 -0.19
N VAL A 519 -2.17 -23.02 -1.37
CA VAL A 519 -3.45 -22.67 -2.02
C VAL A 519 -4.44 -23.83 -1.92
N ILE A 520 -3.96 -25.07 -2.03
CA ILE A 520 -4.77 -26.28 -1.82
C ILE A 520 -4.06 -27.21 -0.85
N ASP A 521 -4.81 -27.68 0.15
CA ASP A 521 -4.45 -28.81 1.02
C ASP A 521 -5.44 -29.95 0.76
N ASN A 522 -4.99 -30.97 0.04
CA ASN A 522 -5.72 -32.20 -0.22
C ASN A 522 -4.97 -33.38 0.42
N GLY A 523 -4.46 -33.21 1.64
CA GLY A 523 -3.67 -34.24 2.32
C GLY A 523 -4.49 -35.43 2.85
N GLY A 524 -3.75 -36.45 3.30
CA GLY A 524 -4.28 -37.67 3.91
C GLY A 524 -4.45 -38.83 2.94
N LEU A 525 -4.92 -39.97 3.45
CA LEU A 525 -5.24 -41.15 2.65
C LEU A 525 -6.69 -41.07 2.17
N HIS A 526 -6.92 -41.19 0.87
CA HIS A 526 -8.26 -41.13 0.29
C HIS A 526 -8.28 -41.55 -1.18
N SER A 527 -9.38 -42.16 -1.63
CA SER A 527 -9.70 -42.36 -3.05
C SER A 527 -9.70 -41.05 -3.85
N PRO A 528 -9.75 -41.06 -5.20
CA PRO A 528 -9.62 -39.87 -6.03
C PRO A 528 -10.62 -38.78 -5.63
N ARG A 529 -10.09 -37.62 -5.22
CA ARG A 529 -10.87 -36.47 -4.72
C ARG A 529 -10.36 -35.17 -5.30
N GLU A 530 -11.25 -34.35 -5.86
CA GLU A 530 -10.95 -32.98 -6.30
C GLU A 530 -11.19 -31.99 -5.17
N VAL A 531 -10.19 -31.14 -4.88
CA VAL A 531 -10.28 -30.03 -3.93
C VAL A 531 -9.96 -28.73 -4.68
N GLY A 532 -10.77 -27.70 -4.42
CA GLY A 532 -10.57 -26.36 -4.95
C GLY A 532 -9.84 -25.45 -3.98
N GLY A 533 -9.06 -24.50 -4.49
CA GLY A 533 -8.41 -23.46 -3.69
C GLY A 533 -8.26 -22.18 -4.49
N SER A 534 -8.56 -21.04 -3.88
CA SER A 534 -8.61 -19.76 -4.57
C SER A 534 -7.48 -18.84 -4.12
N VAL A 535 -6.87 -18.12 -5.06
CA VAL A 535 -5.88 -17.09 -4.78
C VAL A 535 -5.94 -15.99 -5.84
N HIS A 536 -5.63 -14.77 -5.43
CA HIS A 536 -5.42 -13.65 -6.35
C HIS A 536 -3.95 -13.58 -6.76
N LEU A 537 -3.70 -13.48 -8.05
CA LEU A 537 -2.37 -13.38 -8.62
C LEU A 537 -2.19 -12.01 -9.26
N SER A 538 -1.03 -11.40 -9.04
CA SER A 538 -0.59 -10.22 -9.78
C SER A 538 -0.30 -10.59 -11.24
N GLU A 539 -0.20 -9.60 -12.13
CA GLU A 539 0.35 -9.87 -13.46
C GLU A 539 1.84 -10.22 -13.34
N GLY A 540 2.25 -11.38 -13.86
CA GLY A 540 3.64 -11.79 -13.85
C GLY A 540 3.86 -13.29 -13.73
N ASN A 541 5.13 -13.67 -13.58
CA ASN A 541 5.53 -15.06 -13.32
C ASN A 541 5.34 -15.38 -11.83
N HIS A 542 4.63 -16.47 -11.56
CA HIS A 542 4.41 -17.02 -10.23
C HIS A 542 5.03 -18.41 -10.14
N LYS A 543 5.59 -18.74 -8.98
CA LYS A 543 6.20 -20.05 -8.75
C LYS A 543 5.14 -21.03 -8.27
N PHE A 544 4.82 -22.02 -9.08
CA PHE A 544 3.91 -23.10 -8.73
C PHE A 544 4.69 -24.33 -8.25
N GLU A 545 4.25 -24.94 -7.15
CA GLU A 545 4.73 -26.23 -6.68
C GLU A 545 3.54 -27.14 -6.35
N VAL A 546 3.52 -28.35 -6.92
CA VAL A 546 2.53 -29.39 -6.58
C VAL A 546 3.25 -30.58 -6.00
N LYS A 547 2.91 -30.93 -4.76
CA LYS A 547 3.43 -32.13 -4.10
C LYS A 547 2.34 -33.17 -4.01
N MET A 548 2.67 -34.44 -4.26
CA MET A 548 1.75 -35.57 -4.13
C MET A 548 2.51 -36.80 -3.61
N PHE A 549 1.83 -37.62 -2.81
CA PHE A 549 2.24 -38.98 -2.50
C PHE A 549 1.09 -39.94 -2.81
N GLU A 550 1.43 -41.17 -3.18
CA GLU A 550 0.50 -42.29 -3.39
C GLU A 550 0.82 -43.39 -2.38
N HIS A 551 -0.19 -43.92 -1.70
CA HIS A 551 -0.07 -44.98 -0.70
C HIS A 551 -1.02 -46.15 -1.02
N TYR A 552 -0.59 -46.97 -1.98
CA TYR A 552 -1.31 -48.14 -2.49
C TYR A 552 -2.61 -47.81 -3.22
N GLY A 553 -2.86 -48.51 -4.33
CA GLY A 553 -4.14 -48.46 -5.03
C GLY A 553 -3.96 -47.92 -6.44
N GLY A 554 -4.81 -46.97 -6.82
CA GLY A 554 -4.82 -46.42 -8.17
C GLY A 554 -4.34 -44.98 -8.20
N ALA A 555 -3.16 -44.70 -8.73
CA ALA A 555 -2.64 -43.33 -8.68
C ALA A 555 -3.36 -42.35 -9.61
N VAL A 556 -3.70 -41.15 -9.11
CA VAL A 556 -4.27 -40.03 -9.91
C VAL A 556 -3.68 -38.69 -9.45
N ILE A 557 -3.31 -37.81 -10.40
CA ILE A 557 -2.99 -36.39 -10.12
C ILE A 557 -3.36 -35.47 -11.29
N TYR A 558 -4.27 -34.52 -11.06
CA TYR A 558 -4.75 -33.57 -12.07
C TYR A 558 -4.76 -32.15 -11.50
N LEU A 559 -4.22 -31.17 -12.23
CA LEU A 559 -4.30 -29.75 -11.89
C LEU A 559 -5.05 -28.96 -12.97
N LYS A 560 -6.08 -28.22 -12.55
CA LYS A 560 -6.86 -27.29 -13.40
C LYS A 560 -7.01 -25.94 -12.72
N TYR A 561 -7.45 -24.93 -13.47
CA TYR A 561 -7.75 -23.60 -12.93
C TYR A 561 -8.94 -22.93 -13.64
N ALA A 562 -9.56 -21.96 -13.00
CA ALA A 562 -10.56 -21.08 -13.60
C ALA A 562 -10.26 -19.63 -13.19
N LYS A 563 -10.20 -18.72 -14.18
CA LYS A 563 -10.01 -17.27 -13.96
C LYS A 563 -11.36 -16.61 -13.68
N GLY A 564 -11.39 -15.69 -12.72
CA GLY A 564 -12.61 -15.02 -12.29
C GLY A 564 -13.53 -15.94 -11.48
N GLN A 565 -12.96 -16.85 -10.68
CA GLN A 565 -13.71 -17.63 -9.71
C GLN A 565 -12.96 -17.58 -8.38
N PHE A 566 -13.68 -17.32 -7.29
CA PHE A 566 -13.18 -17.41 -5.93
C PHE A 566 -14.16 -18.26 -5.12
N GLY A 567 -14.04 -19.58 -5.23
CA GLY A 567 -14.85 -20.53 -4.46
C GLY A 567 -14.56 -20.41 -2.96
N ARG A 568 -15.48 -20.94 -2.12
CA ARG A 568 -15.32 -20.99 -0.67
C ARG A 568 -13.97 -21.61 -0.29
N SER A 569 -13.18 -20.86 0.46
CA SER A 569 -11.86 -21.27 0.91
C SER A 569 -11.55 -20.69 2.30
N PRO A 570 -10.57 -21.25 3.03
CA PRO A 570 -10.04 -20.58 4.22
C PRO A 570 -9.54 -19.17 3.91
N VAL A 571 -9.68 -18.25 4.87
CA VAL A 571 -9.11 -16.90 4.76
C VAL A 571 -7.62 -16.95 5.11
N THR A 572 -6.75 -16.74 4.12
CA THR A 572 -5.29 -16.78 4.29
C THR A 572 -4.59 -15.45 3.97
N SER A 573 -5.29 -14.48 3.36
CA SER A 573 -4.78 -13.14 3.07
C SER A 573 -4.79 -12.22 4.31
N LEU A 574 -4.19 -12.70 5.39
CA LEU A 574 -4.22 -12.10 6.71
C LEU A 574 -2.89 -11.41 7.03
N TYR A 575 -2.96 -10.26 7.70
CA TYR A 575 -1.80 -9.42 7.98
C TYR A 575 -1.90 -8.67 9.31
N HIS A 576 -0.77 -8.25 9.86
CA HIS A 576 -0.69 -7.33 10.98
C HIS A 576 0.30 -6.20 10.70
N ALA A 577 0.07 -5.03 11.29
CA ALA A 577 1.00 -3.91 11.18
C ALA A 577 2.26 -4.15 12.02
N ARG A 578 3.42 -3.82 11.44
CA ARG A 578 4.73 -3.85 12.11
C ARG A 578 4.82 -2.88 13.28
#